data_AF-A0A7S2A9P6-F1
#
_entry.id   AF-A0A7S2A9P6-F1
#
_cell.length_a   1.000
_cell.length_b   1.000
_cell.length_c   1.000
_cell.angle_alpha   90.00
_cell.angle_beta   90.00
_cell.angle_gamma   90.00
#
_symmetry.space_group_name_H-M   'P 1'
#
loop_
_entity.id
_entity.type
_entity.pdbx_description
1 polymer ?
#
loop_
_entity_poly.entity_id
_entity_poly.type
_entity_poly.pdbx_seq_one_letter_code
_entity_poly.pdbx_strand_id
1 'polypeptide(L)'
;GGTSGGGPAAGAGVLPGDVIVEVDGMDARGATAEAVAARCRGEVGSELTMAVRHGGESGPSDDVTVLSMKREKIKVNPASASTYTTADGSKVGVLRVPSFSTETVSQVSDCLREISSGEGGGPTKAVVVDLRGNVGGYMPAGVDAAKLFLPPKSRITSEVDRNGRSTIYISDGVGSEAEIPLYILVDKRTASASEIFAAALQDNGRAKVVSGGEKTFGKGRIQNVQG
;
A
#
# COMPACT_ATOMS: atom_id res chain seq x y z
N GLY A 1 6.57 6.80 14.23
CA GLY A 1 6.49 7.14 12.79
C GLY A 1 5.98 8.56 12.68
N GLY A 2 6.53 9.37 11.77
CA GLY A 2 6.23 10.81 11.69
C GLY A 2 4.75 11.12 11.46
N THR A 3 4.25 12.12 12.18
CA THR A 3 2.93 12.70 11.92
C THR A 3 3.01 13.49 10.63
N SER A 4 2.07 13.26 9.71
CA SER A 4 1.87 14.17 8.58
C SER A 4 1.42 15.52 9.15
N GLY A 5 2.32 16.52 9.11
CA GLY A 5 2.06 17.85 9.66
C GLY A 5 0.80 18.45 9.02
N GLY A 6 -0.32 18.43 9.77
CA GLY A 6 -1.62 18.94 9.32
C GLY A 6 -2.80 17.96 9.40
N GLY A 7 -2.60 16.69 9.80
CA GLY A 7 -3.71 15.75 10.02
C GLY A 7 -4.31 15.82 11.44
N PRO A 8 -5.44 15.11 11.70
CA PRO A 8 -6.10 15.08 13.02
C PRO A 8 -5.15 14.72 14.17
N ALA A 9 -4.17 13.83 13.91
CA ALA A 9 -3.11 13.46 14.85
C ALA A 9 -2.29 14.66 15.33
N ALA A 10 -1.81 15.48 14.41
CA ALA A 10 -1.07 16.68 14.75
C ALA A 10 -1.97 17.70 15.49
N GLY A 11 -3.22 17.86 15.04
CA GLY A 11 -4.19 18.76 15.66
C GLY A 11 -4.57 18.38 17.09
N ALA A 12 -4.60 17.08 17.41
CA ALA A 12 -4.87 16.58 18.75
C ALA A 12 -3.63 16.54 19.66
N GLY A 13 -2.45 16.90 19.16
CA GLY A 13 -1.22 16.97 19.98
C GLY A 13 -0.35 15.71 19.97
N VAL A 14 -0.51 14.80 19.01
CA VAL A 14 0.43 13.68 18.83
C VAL A 14 1.76 14.23 18.32
N LEU A 15 2.85 13.88 19.01
CA LEU A 15 4.19 14.34 18.71
C LEU A 15 5.04 13.24 18.05
N PRO A 16 5.99 13.61 17.16
CA PRO A 16 7.00 12.66 16.68
C PRO A 16 7.77 12.04 17.86
N GLY A 17 7.79 10.71 17.92
CA GLY A 17 8.46 9.96 18.99
C GLY A 17 7.52 9.41 20.06
N ASP A 18 6.23 9.78 20.01
CA ASP A 18 5.22 9.21 20.90
C ASP A 18 5.08 7.69 20.71
N VAL A 19 4.86 7.00 21.82
CA VAL A 19 4.47 5.59 21.84
C VAL A 19 2.96 5.52 22.03
N ILE A 20 2.26 4.90 21.08
CA ILE A 20 0.81 4.66 21.18
C ILE A 20 0.60 3.49 22.15
N VAL A 21 -0.11 3.76 23.24
CA VAL A 21 -0.40 2.81 24.32
C VAL A 21 -1.75 2.16 24.09
N GLU A 22 -2.77 2.92 23.73
CA GLU A 22 -4.13 2.41 23.46
C GLU A 22 -4.79 3.16 22.32
N VAL A 23 -5.72 2.48 21.63
CA VAL A 23 -6.61 3.07 20.63
C VAL A 23 -8.02 2.55 20.87
N ASP A 24 -8.98 3.45 21.08
CA ASP A 24 -10.38 3.16 21.45
C ASP A 24 -10.49 2.14 22.61
N GLY A 25 -9.66 2.33 23.64
CA GLY A 25 -9.61 1.46 24.83
C GLY A 25 -8.96 0.10 24.61
N MET A 26 -8.42 -0.18 23.42
CA MET A 26 -7.69 -1.41 23.12
C MET A 26 -6.18 -1.20 23.21
N ASP A 27 -5.51 -2.03 24.02
CA ASP A 27 -4.05 -2.02 24.19
C ASP A 27 -3.31 -2.18 22.84
N ALA A 28 -2.52 -1.18 22.49
CA ALA A 28 -1.72 -1.07 21.29
C ALA A 28 -0.24 -1.39 21.53
N ARG A 29 0.19 -1.65 22.76
CA ARG A 29 1.60 -1.94 23.08
C ARG A 29 2.08 -3.21 22.39
N GLY A 30 3.24 -3.09 21.73
CA GLY A 30 3.85 -4.14 20.92
C GLY A 30 3.12 -4.44 19.60
N ALA A 31 2.06 -3.70 19.26
CA ALA A 31 1.32 -3.95 18.02
C ALA A 31 2.17 -3.46 16.85
N THR A 32 1.99 -4.08 15.69
CA THR A 32 2.62 -3.57 14.48
C THR A 32 2.03 -2.21 14.13
N ALA A 33 2.81 -1.37 13.46
CA ALA A 33 2.34 -0.05 13.03
C ALA A 33 1.08 -0.18 12.17
N GLU A 34 0.99 -1.23 11.35
CA GLU A 34 -0.14 -1.56 10.50
C GLU A 34 -1.40 -1.90 11.31
N ALA A 35 -1.26 -2.68 12.38
CA ALA A 35 -2.38 -3.03 13.24
C ALA A 35 -2.90 -1.81 14.00
N VAL A 36 -2.01 -0.95 14.49
CA VAL A 36 -2.41 0.31 15.13
C VAL A 36 -3.10 1.23 14.11
N ALA A 37 -2.52 1.40 12.92
CA ALA A 37 -3.12 2.19 11.85
C ALA A 37 -4.50 1.66 11.44
N ALA A 38 -4.71 0.34 11.47
CA ALA A 38 -6.01 -0.26 11.21
C ALA A 38 -7.06 0.12 12.26
N ARG A 39 -6.69 0.16 13.54
CA ARG A 39 -7.59 0.59 14.63
C ARG A 39 -7.91 2.09 14.55
N CYS A 40 -6.98 2.91 14.06
CA CYS A 40 -7.24 4.34 13.89
C CYS A 40 -8.26 4.63 12.77
N ARG A 41 -8.49 3.71 11.83
CA ARG A 41 -9.50 3.88 10.77
C ARG A 41 -10.91 3.65 11.30
N GLY A 42 -11.90 4.23 10.64
CA GLY A 42 -13.31 4.17 11.00
C GLY A 42 -14.11 5.17 10.18
N GLU A 43 -15.39 5.35 10.52
CA GLU A 43 -16.29 6.26 9.82
C GLU A 43 -15.79 7.71 9.90
N VAL A 44 -15.80 8.43 8.78
CA VAL A 44 -15.41 9.84 8.73
C VAL A 44 -16.35 10.65 9.65
N GLY A 45 -15.79 11.48 10.51
CA GLY A 45 -16.51 12.28 11.50
C GLY A 45 -16.72 11.59 12.84
N SER A 46 -16.52 10.27 12.93
CA SER A 46 -16.54 9.56 14.22
C SER A 46 -15.36 9.94 15.11
N GLU A 47 -15.53 9.81 16.42
CA GLU A 47 -14.46 10.06 17.39
C GLU A 47 -13.53 8.85 17.53
N LEU A 48 -12.24 9.14 17.68
CA LEU A 48 -11.18 8.20 18.02
C LEU A 48 -10.53 8.70 19.31
N THR A 49 -10.39 7.80 20.28
CA THR A 49 -9.60 8.05 21.49
C THR A 49 -8.26 7.32 21.39
N MET A 50 -7.16 8.02 21.65
CA MET A 50 -5.82 7.46 21.58
C MET A 50 -5.02 7.85 22.82
N ALA A 51 -4.48 6.86 23.51
CA ALA A 51 -3.60 7.07 24.64
C ALA A 51 -2.14 7.01 24.16
N VAL A 52 -1.37 8.08 24.40
CA VAL A 52 0.04 8.19 23.99
C VAL A 52 0.94 8.43 25.20
N ARG A 53 2.17 7.94 25.11
CA ARG A 53 3.25 8.30 26.03
C ARG A 53 4.25 9.19 25.29
N HIS A 54 4.40 10.42 25.78
CA HIS A 54 5.37 11.37 25.26
C HIS A 54 6.80 11.00 25.69
N GLY A 55 7.80 11.32 24.87
CA GLY A 55 9.20 11.04 25.18
C GLY A 55 9.65 9.58 24.97
N GLY A 56 8.81 8.74 24.36
CA GLY A 56 9.20 7.40 23.90
C GLY A 56 9.35 6.37 25.03
N GLU A 57 10.44 5.59 25.00
CA GLU A 57 10.79 4.62 26.05
C GLU A 57 11.44 5.28 27.29
N SER A 58 11.89 6.52 27.15
CA SER A 58 12.57 7.28 28.21
C SER A 58 11.61 8.07 29.11
N GLY A 59 10.34 8.18 28.73
CA GLY A 59 9.29 8.84 29.51
C GLY A 59 8.82 7.96 30.70
N PRO A 60 8.27 8.57 31.77
CA PRO A 60 7.70 7.81 32.89
C PRO A 60 6.64 6.82 32.38
N SER A 61 6.64 5.58 32.88
CA SER A 61 5.68 4.55 32.46
C SER A 61 4.22 4.95 32.68
N ASP A 62 4.00 5.85 33.64
CA ASP A 62 2.69 6.21 34.18
C ASP A 62 2.16 7.53 33.58
N ASP A 63 2.98 8.22 32.76
CA ASP A 63 2.61 9.50 32.14
C ASP A 63 2.01 9.28 30.74
N VAL A 64 0.74 8.86 30.74
CA VAL A 64 -0.05 8.60 29.53
C VAL A 64 -1.04 9.73 29.32
N THR A 65 -0.98 10.36 28.14
CA THR A 65 -1.93 11.40 27.73
C THR A 65 -3.00 10.80 26.84
N VAL A 66 -4.28 11.00 27.19
CA VAL A 66 -5.42 10.59 26.37
C VAL A 66 -5.83 11.73 25.45
N LEU A 67 -5.80 11.47 24.15
CA LEU A 67 -6.14 12.41 23.10
C LEU A 67 -7.44 11.96 22.42
N SER A 68 -8.34 12.91 22.17
CA SER A 68 -9.55 12.67 21.37
C SER A 68 -9.48 13.46 20.07
N MET A 69 -9.88 12.83 18.98
CA MET A 69 -9.89 13.44 17.66
C MET A 69 -11.00 12.89 16.78
N LYS A 70 -11.37 13.65 15.75
CA LYS A 70 -12.29 13.18 14.73
C LYS A 70 -11.53 12.50 13.61
N ARG A 71 -12.04 11.34 13.16
CA ARG A 71 -11.55 10.68 11.96
C ARG A 71 -11.86 11.56 10.76
N GLU A 72 -10.84 11.91 9.98
CA GLU A 72 -11.00 12.69 8.76
C GLU A 72 -10.59 11.90 7.53
N LYS A 73 -11.20 12.24 6.38
CA LYS A 73 -10.80 11.67 5.10
C LYS A 73 -9.43 12.23 4.70
N ILE A 74 -8.42 11.38 4.75
CA ILE A 74 -7.11 11.70 4.17
C ILE A 74 -7.28 11.80 2.65
N LYS A 75 -7.02 12.97 2.08
CA LYS A 75 -6.97 13.13 0.62
C LYS A 75 -5.77 12.36 0.08
N VAL A 76 -6.03 11.21 -0.51
CA VAL A 76 -5.06 10.46 -1.30
C VAL A 76 -5.27 10.79 -2.77
N ASN A 77 -4.19 10.96 -3.52
CA ASN A 77 -4.28 11.08 -4.97
C ASN A 77 -4.82 9.74 -5.52
N PRO A 78 -5.79 9.75 -6.45
CA PRO A 78 -6.29 8.53 -7.05
C PRO A 78 -5.22 7.87 -7.94
N ALA A 79 -5.38 6.58 -8.21
CA ALA A 79 -4.64 5.95 -9.29
C ALA A 79 -5.02 6.60 -10.65
N SER A 80 -4.06 6.61 -11.58
CA SER A 80 -4.25 7.24 -12.89
C SER A 80 -3.64 6.41 -14.00
N ALA A 81 -4.30 6.40 -15.16
CA ALA A 81 -3.81 5.80 -16.38
C ALA A 81 -3.16 6.83 -17.31
N SER A 82 -2.22 6.36 -18.10
CA SER A 82 -1.68 7.07 -19.26
C SER A 82 -1.21 6.04 -20.29
N THR A 83 -1.06 6.44 -21.55
CA THR A 83 -0.53 5.58 -22.60
C THR A 83 0.61 6.27 -23.34
N TYR A 84 1.59 5.48 -23.75
CA TYR A 84 2.77 5.93 -24.47
C TYR A 84 2.98 5.08 -25.71
N THR A 85 3.44 5.70 -26.79
CA THR A 85 3.90 5.00 -27.99
C THR A 85 5.42 4.94 -27.96
N THR A 86 5.97 3.73 -28.00
CA THR A 86 7.41 3.50 -28.06
C THR A 86 7.96 3.81 -29.46
N ALA A 87 9.28 3.86 -29.60
CA ALA A 87 9.94 4.15 -30.87
C ALA A 87 9.61 3.15 -31.99
N ASP A 88 9.28 1.90 -31.65
CA ASP A 88 8.86 0.87 -32.61
C ASP A 88 7.36 0.92 -32.96
N GLY A 89 6.62 1.90 -32.42
CA GLY A 89 5.18 2.07 -32.61
C GLY A 89 4.32 1.26 -31.63
N SER A 90 4.90 0.49 -30.72
CA SER A 90 4.14 -0.27 -29.72
C SER A 90 3.54 0.62 -28.65
N LYS A 91 2.27 0.37 -28.31
CA LYS A 91 1.53 1.03 -27.23
C LYS A 91 1.83 0.39 -25.88
N VAL A 92 2.20 1.21 -24.90
CA VAL A 92 2.44 0.83 -23.50
C VAL A 92 1.53 1.62 -22.59
N GLY A 93 0.79 0.92 -21.72
CA GLY A 93 -0.01 1.54 -20.66
C GLY A 93 0.82 1.78 -19.41
N VAL A 94 0.63 2.92 -18.77
CA VAL A 94 1.23 3.22 -17.47
C VAL A 94 0.13 3.48 -16.46
N LEU A 95 0.07 2.62 -15.45
CA LEU A 95 -0.80 2.73 -14.29
C LEU A 95 0.02 3.30 -13.14
N ARG A 96 -0.28 4.52 -12.70
CA ARG A 96 0.36 5.11 -11.52
C ARG A 96 -0.51 4.92 -10.29
N VAL A 97 0.06 4.29 -9.26
CA VAL A 97 -0.63 4.09 -7.97
C VAL A 97 0.17 4.84 -6.89
N PRO A 98 -0.27 6.05 -6.48
CA PRO A 98 0.48 6.88 -5.55
C PRO A 98 0.33 6.47 -4.08
N SER A 99 -0.74 5.74 -3.74
CA SER A 99 -1.03 5.20 -2.41
C SER A 99 -2.07 4.09 -2.51
N PHE A 100 -2.07 3.16 -1.55
CA PHE A 100 -3.12 2.14 -1.40
C PHE A 100 -4.19 2.63 -0.42
N SER A 101 -5.42 2.78 -0.91
CA SER A 101 -6.61 3.12 -0.12
C SER A 101 -7.76 2.17 -0.42
N THR A 102 -8.87 2.35 0.27
CA THR A 102 -10.11 1.57 0.07
C THR A 102 -10.64 1.65 -1.37
N GLU A 103 -10.32 2.70 -2.10
CA GLU A 103 -10.74 2.94 -3.48
C GLU A 103 -9.74 2.39 -4.53
N THR A 104 -8.56 1.88 -4.12
CA THR A 104 -7.51 1.52 -5.08
C THR A 104 -7.95 0.43 -6.05
N VAL A 105 -8.70 -0.58 -5.60
CA VAL A 105 -9.10 -1.71 -6.46
C VAL A 105 -10.00 -1.26 -7.61
N SER A 106 -10.98 -0.40 -7.34
CA SER A 106 -11.85 0.15 -8.38
C SER A 106 -11.07 1.08 -9.31
N GLN A 107 -10.25 1.97 -8.76
CA GLN A 107 -9.44 2.89 -9.56
C GLN A 107 -8.45 2.16 -10.48
N VAL A 108 -7.79 1.10 -10.00
CA VAL A 108 -6.91 0.27 -10.82
C VAL A 108 -7.71 -0.43 -11.91
N SER A 109 -8.87 -1.00 -11.60
CA SER A 109 -9.73 -1.65 -12.58
C SER A 109 -10.17 -0.67 -13.69
N ASP A 110 -10.54 0.56 -13.32
CA ASP A 110 -10.93 1.61 -14.27
C ASP A 110 -9.74 2.05 -15.13
N CYS A 111 -8.56 2.23 -14.52
CA CYS A 111 -7.34 2.56 -15.25
C CYS A 111 -6.93 1.47 -16.24
N LEU A 112 -7.08 0.18 -15.88
CA LEU A 112 -6.80 -0.93 -16.78
C LEU A 112 -7.76 -0.95 -17.97
N ARG A 113 -9.04 -0.64 -17.74
CA ARG A 113 -10.04 -0.48 -18.81
C ARG A 113 -9.67 0.68 -19.73
N GLU A 114 -9.27 1.83 -19.17
CA GLU A 114 -8.81 3.00 -19.94
C GLU A 114 -7.56 2.68 -20.77
N ILE A 115 -6.58 1.99 -20.19
CA ILE A 115 -5.38 1.54 -20.93
C ILE A 115 -5.77 0.61 -22.08
N SER A 116 -6.73 -0.30 -21.84
CA SER A 116 -7.20 -1.26 -22.84
C SER A 116 -8.03 -0.60 -23.94
N SER A 117 -8.82 0.43 -23.63
CA SER A 117 -9.72 1.12 -24.57
C SER A 117 -9.10 2.35 -25.23
N GLY A 118 -7.99 2.86 -24.70
CA GLY A 118 -7.48 4.20 -25.00
C GLY A 118 -7.19 4.48 -26.48
N GLU A 119 -7.23 5.77 -26.81
CA GLU A 119 -7.06 6.32 -28.16
C GLU A 119 -5.69 5.97 -28.79
N GLY A 120 -5.65 5.90 -30.12
CA GLY A 120 -4.44 5.61 -30.91
C GLY A 120 -4.48 4.33 -31.76
N GLY A 121 -5.46 3.45 -31.52
CA GLY A 121 -5.64 2.20 -32.29
C GLY A 121 -4.58 1.13 -31.98
N GLY A 122 -5.01 -0.14 -31.93
CA GLY A 122 -4.12 -1.29 -31.74
C GLY A 122 -4.00 -1.77 -30.28
N PRO A 123 -3.53 -3.03 -30.09
CA PRO A 123 -3.48 -3.66 -28.78
C PRO A 123 -2.33 -3.11 -27.92
N THR A 124 -2.60 -2.88 -26.64
CA THR A 124 -1.57 -2.56 -25.64
C THR A 124 -0.60 -3.74 -25.50
N LYS A 125 0.70 -3.49 -25.71
CA LYS A 125 1.76 -4.51 -25.72
C LYS A 125 2.35 -4.78 -24.35
N ALA A 126 2.28 -3.81 -23.44
CA ALA A 126 2.75 -3.96 -22.06
C ALA A 126 2.01 -2.97 -21.14
N VAL A 127 1.96 -3.30 -19.86
CA VAL A 127 1.52 -2.40 -18.78
C VAL A 127 2.67 -2.21 -17.80
N VAL A 128 2.86 -0.97 -17.37
CA VAL A 128 3.81 -0.59 -16.34
C VAL A 128 3.04 -0.05 -15.14
N VAL A 129 3.23 -0.65 -13.97
CA VAL A 129 2.71 -0.12 -12.69
C VAL A 129 3.78 0.73 -12.05
N ASP A 130 3.55 2.04 -11.93
CA ASP A 130 4.49 2.96 -11.29
C ASP A 130 4.14 3.15 -9.80
N LEU A 131 4.98 2.57 -8.93
CA LEU A 131 4.90 2.66 -7.46
C LEU A 131 6.01 3.55 -6.87
N ARG A 132 6.74 4.31 -7.70
CA ARG A 132 7.79 5.20 -7.20
C ARG A 132 7.19 6.29 -6.31
N GLY A 133 7.76 6.47 -5.12
CA GLY A 133 7.23 7.38 -4.11
C GLY A 133 6.03 6.87 -3.32
N ASN A 134 5.51 5.67 -3.64
CA ASN A 134 4.37 5.10 -2.93
C ASN A 134 4.82 4.38 -1.65
N VAL A 135 4.66 5.07 -0.51
CA VAL A 135 4.99 4.57 0.83
C VAL A 135 4.02 3.50 1.38
N GLY A 136 3.08 3.01 0.56
CA GLY A 136 2.14 1.95 0.89
C GLY A 136 0.74 2.49 1.14
N GLY A 137 0.16 2.14 2.29
CA GLY A 137 -1.19 2.52 2.66
C GLY A 137 -1.98 1.37 3.27
N TYR A 138 -3.24 1.23 2.89
CA TYR A 138 -4.13 0.19 3.39
C TYR A 138 -3.71 -1.18 2.83
N MET A 139 -3.11 -2.02 3.68
CA MET A 139 -2.57 -3.33 3.28
C MET A 139 -3.59 -4.21 2.52
N PRO A 140 -4.84 -4.39 3.00
CA PRO A 140 -5.84 -5.15 2.26
C PRO A 140 -6.05 -4.66 0.83
N ALA A 141 -5.97 -3.35 0.58
CA ALA A 141 -6.06 -2.82 -0.79
C ALA A 141 -4.86 -3.21 -1.67
N GLY A 142 -3.65 -3.33 -1.09
CA GLY A 142 -2.49 -3.88 -1.80
C GLY A 142 -2.66 -5.35 -2.16
N VAL A 143 -3.21 -6.13 -1.23
CA VAL A 143 -3.55 -7.55 -1.46
C VAL A 143 -4.62 -7.69 -2.54
N ASP A 144 -5.73 -6.96 -2.41
CA ASP A 144 -6.86 -7.07 -3.33
C ASP A 144 -6.51 -6.52 -4.72
N ALA A 145 -5.69 -5.47 -4.81
CA ALA A 145 -5.18 -5.00 -6.10
C ALA A 145 -4.29 -6.04 -6.79
N ALA A 146 -3.51 -6.84 -6.04
CA ALA A 146 -2.69 -7.89 -6.62
C ALA A 146 -3.53 -9.02 -7.25
N LYS A 147 -4.74 -9.29 -6.71
CA LYS A 147 -5.68 -10.30 -7.26
C LYS A 147 -6.07 -10.00 -8.70
N LEU A 148 -6.18 -8.71 -9.05
CA LEU A 148 -6.47 -8.25 -10.42
C LEU A 148 -5.44 -8.69 -11.46
N PHE A 149 -4.29 -9.22 -11.04
CA PHE A 149 -3.23 -9.65 -11.95
C PHE A 149 -2.86 -11.12 -11.79
N LEU A 150 -3.33 -11.78 -10.73
CA LEU A 150 -2.87 -13.12 -10.34
C LEU A 150 -3.97 -14.16 -10.52
N PRO A 151 -3.67 -15.31 -11.14
CA PRO A 151 -4.65 -16.38 -11.30
C PRO A 151 -5.11 -16.93 -9.93
N PRO A 152 -6.23 -17.66 -9.89
CA PRO A 152 -6.72 -18.28 -8.67
C PRO A 152 -5.65 -19.14 -8.01
N LYS A 153 -5.65 -19.21 -6.67
CA LYS A 153 -4.73 -19.99 -5.84
C LYS A 153 -3.29 -19.46 -5.77
N SER A 154 -2.98 -18.34 -6.43
CA SER A 154 -1.69 -17.65 -6.28
C SER A 154 -1.52 -17.11 -4.87
N ARG A 155 -0.37 -17.35 -4.23
CA ARG A 155 -0.09 -16.81 -2.89
C ARG A 155 0.31 -15.35 -3.01
N ILE A 156 -0.31 -14.48 -2.21
CA ILE A 156 -0.03 -13.03 -2.21
C ILE A 156 0.90 -12.67 -1.07
N THR A 157 0.48 -12.94 0.17
CA THR A 157 1.28 -12.67 1.37
C THR A 157 0.79 -13.54 2.52
N SER A 158 1.47 -13.48 3.66
CA SER A 158 1.00 -14.06 4.90
C SER A 158 1.33 -13.16 6.07
N GLU A 159 0.38 -13.01 6.99
CA GLU A 159 0.61 -12.39 8.28
C GLU A 159 0.79 -13.46 9.34
N VAL A 160 1.64 -13.20 10.32
CA VAL A 160 1.81 -14.05 11.51
C VAL A 160 1.57 -13.16 12.72
N ASP A 161 0.57 -13.51 13.53
CA ASP A 161 0.29 -12.77 14.76
C ASP A 161 1.28 -13.13 15.88
N ARG A 162 1.22 -12.42 17.01
CA ARG A 162 2.14 -12.67 18.14
C ARG A 162 2.00 -14.05 18.77
N ASN A 163 0.87 -14.72 18.54
CA ASN A 163 0.62 -16.08 19.02
C ASN A 163 1.10 -17.13 18.01
N GLY A 164 1.76 -16.71 16.93
CA GLY A 164 2.25 -17.58 15.87
C GLY A 164 1.16 -18.05 14.90
N ARG A 165 -0.07 -17.52 14.99
CA ARG A 165 -1.13 -17.88 14.04
C ARG A 165 -0.87 -17.19 12.72
N SER A 166 -0.86 -17.98 11.64
CA SER A 166 -0.65 -17.45 10.30
C SER A 166 -1.96 -17.29 9.54
N THR A 167 -2.15 -16.11 8.96
CA THR A 167 -3.19 -15.83 7.96
C THR A 167 -2.52 -15.78 6.60
N ILE A 168 -2.96 -16.62 5.66
CA ILE A 168 -2.42 -16.64 4.29
C ILE A 168 -3.44 -15.95 3.36
N TYR A 169 -2.95 -15.01 2.57
CA TYR A 169 -3.74 -14.32 1.55
C TYR A 169 -3.47 -14.96 0.20
N ILE A 170 -4.54 -15.38 -0.47
CA ILE A 170 -4.50 -16.10 -1.74
C ILE A 170 -5.41 -15.38 -2.73
N SER A 171 -5.01 -15.35 -4.01
CA SER A 171 -5.83 -14.81 -5.09
C SER A 171 -7.02 -15.72 -5.39
N ASP A 172 -8.19 -15.13 -5.56
CA ASP A 172 -9.38 -15.76 -6.12
C ASP A 172 -9.39 -15.71 -7.66
N GLY A 173 -8.46 -14.97 -8.27
CA GLY A 173 -8.31 -14.85 -9.72
C GLY A 173 -9.15 -13.76 -10.37
N VAL A 174 -9.94 -13.00 -9.61
CA VAL A 174 -10.86 -12.01 -10.17
C VAL A 174 -10.07 -10.88 -10.85
N GLY A 175 -10.30 -10.67 -12.15
CA GLY A 175 -9.66 -9.60 -12.93
C GLY A 175 -8.34 -10.00 -13.60
N SER A 176 -7.87 -11.23 -13.40
CA SER A 176 -6.56 -11.72 -13.88
C SER A 176 -6.53 -12.14 -15.36
N GLU A 177 -7.58 -11.86 -16.13
CA GLU A 177 -7.77 -12.41 -17.48
C GLU A 177 -6.79 -11.87 -18.54
N ALA A 178 -6.00 -10.85 -18.21
CA ALA A 178 -5.04 -10.23 -19.12
C ALA A 178 -3.61 -10.81 -18.96
N GLU A 179 -3.10 -11.48 -19.99
CA GLU A 179 -1.72 -11.99 -20.08
C GLU A 179 -0.71 -10.95 -20.60
N ILE A 180 -1.10 -9.67 -20.66
CA ILE A 180 -0.23 -8.60 -21.17
C ILE A 180 1.03 -8.51 -20.28
N PRO A 181 2.24 -8.43 -20.87
CA PRO A 181 3.49 -8.21 -20.15
C PRO A 181 3.37 -7.09 -19.12
N LEU A 182 3.75 -7.38 -17.87
CA LEU A 182 3.60 -6.45 -16.75
C LEU A 182 4.97 -6.14 -16.12
N TYR A 183 5.21 -4.86 -15.91
CA TYR A 183 6.40 -4.35 -15.24
C TYR A 183 5.99 -3.49 -14.06
N ILE A 184 6.79 -3.46 -13.00
CA ILE A 184 6.53 -2.63 -11.82
C ILE A 184 7.74 -1.74 -11.57
N LEU A 185 7.56 -0.43 -11.58
CA LEU A 185 8.59 0.54 -11.23
C LEU A 185 8.53 0.83 -9.73
N VAL A 186 9.67 0.69 -9.06
CA VAL A 186 9.82 0.97 -7.63
C VAL A 186 11.00 1.90 -7.39
N ASP A 187 10.99 2.64 -6.28
CA ASP A 187 12.12 3.45 -5.80
C ASP A 187 12.37 3.19 -4.32
N LYS A 188 13.38 3.86 -3.75
CA LYS A 188 13.69 3.76 -2.30
C LYS A 188 12.56 4.16 -1.34
N ARG A 189 11.49 4.80 -1.82
CA ARG A 189 10.33 5.21 -1.03
C ARG A 189 9.16 4.23 -1.17
N THR A 190 9.25 3.27 -2.09
CA THR A 190 8.27 2.18 -2.18
C THR A 190 8.30 1.35 -0.91
N ALA A 191 7.17 1.22 -0.22
CA ALA A 191 7.10 0.56 1.09
C ALA A 191 5.76 -0.14 1.38
N SER A 192 5.74 -1.05 2.36
CA SER A 192 4.53 -1.61 2.99
C SER A 192 3.57 -2.27 1.97
N ALA A 193 2.31 -1.81 1.85
CA ALA A 193 1.34 -2.36 0.89
C ALA A 193 1.87 -2.41 -0.57
N SER A 194 2.71 -1.44 -0.96
CA SER A 194 3.36 -1.43 -2.27
C SER A 194 4.37 -2.56 -2.45
N GLU A 195 5.12 -2.88 -1.39
CA GLU A 195 6.07 -3.99 -1.40
C GLU A 195 5.33 -5.33 -1.45
N ILE A 196 4.19 -5.47 -0.74
CA ILE A 196 3.33 -6.65 -0.80
C ILE A 196 2.81 -6.86 -2.23
N PHE A 197 2.26 -5.80 -2.84
CA PHE A 197 1.78 -5.85 -4.22
C PHE A 197 2.90 -6.25 -5.19
N ALA A 198 4.06 -5.59 -5.12
CA ALA A 198 5.17 -5.86 -6.01
C ALA A 198 5.75 -7.28 -5.83
N ALA A 199 5.96 -7.71 -4.60
CA ALA A 199 6.48 -9.04 -4.29
C ALA A 199 5.50 -10.13 -4.72
N ALA A 200 4.20 -9.98 -4.46
CA ALA A 200 3.19 -10.95 -4.90
C ALA A 200 3.23 -11.16 -6.42
N LEU A 201 3.33 -10.08 -7.20
CA LEU A 201 3.39 -10.20 -8.66
C LEU A 201 4.73 -10.74 -9.16
N GLN A 202 5.83 -10.42 -8.48
CA GLN A 202 7.16 -10.94 -8.82
C GLN A 202 7.28 -12.44 -8.51
N ASP A 203 6.92 -12.84 -7.29
CA ASP A 203 7.09 -14.22 -6.78
C ASP A 203 6.22 -15.22 -7.55
N ASN A 204 5.08 -14.78 -8.06
CA ASN A 204 4.21 -15.59 -8.93
C ASN A 204 4.60 -15.49 -10.42
N GLY A 205 5.72 -14.85 -10.77
CA GLY A 205 6.19 -14.72 -12.15
C GLY A 205 5.31 -13.85 -13.05
N ARG A 206 4.38 -13.09 -12.48
CA ARG A 206 3.42 -12.26 -13.23
C ARG A 206 4.03 -10.96 -13.72
N ALA A 207 4.95 -10.36 -12.96
CA ALA A 207 5.56 -9.08 -13.29
C ALA A 207 7.07 -9.06 -13.06
N LYS A 208 7.78 -8.25 -13.85
CA LYS A 208 9.18 -7.90 -13.59
C LYS A 208 9.27 -6.60 -12.81
N VAL A 209 9.92 -6.62 -11.66
CA VAL A 209 10.17 -5.42 -10.86
C VAL A 209 11.45 -4.73 -11.34
N VAL A 210 11.37 -3.42 -11.54
CA VAL A 210 12.45 -2.57 -12.07
C VAL A 210 12.67 -1.41 -11.10
N SER A 211 13.88 -1.31 -10.56
CA SER A 211 14.20 -0.31 -9.52
C SER A 211 15.30 0.69 -9.89
N GLY A 212 15.82 0.65 -11.12
CA GLY A 212 16.96 1.50 -11.54
C GLY A 212 18.23 1.32 -10.70
N GLY A 213 18.32 0.25 -9.88
CA GLY A 213 19.43 0.01 -8.96
C GLY A 213 19.13 0.33 -7.49
N GLU A 214 17.95 0.85 -7.15
CA GLU A 214 17.57 1.15 -5.76
C GLU A 214 16.91 -0.07 -5.08
N LYS A 215 17.08 -0.21 -3.76
CA LYS A 215 16.31 -1.16 -2.92
C LYS A 215 15.11 -0.43 -2.33
N THR A 216 13.97 -1.11 -2.20
CA THR A 216 12.77 -0.57 -1.52
C THR A 216 13.01 -0.38 -0.02
N PHE A 217 12.11 0.35 0.64
CA PHE A 217 12.33 0.89 1.98
C PHE A 217 12.38 -0.18 3.09
N GLY A 218 11.71 -1.34 3.00
CA GLY A 218 11.49 -2.18 4.19
C GLY A 218 11.27 -3.69 4.01
N LYS A 219 12.03 -4.48 4.80
CA LYS A 219 11.85 -5.87 5.29
C LYS A 219 11.60 -7.03 4.28
N GLY A 220 10.98 -6.81 3.13
CA GLY A 220 10.79 -7.80 2.07
C GLY A 220 11.88 -7.65 1.01
N ARG A 221 12.74 -8.66 0.83
CA ARG A 221 13.82 -8.63 -0.17
C ARG A 221 13.23 -8.72 -1.58
N ILE A 222 12.91 -7.59 -2.20
CA ILE A 222 12.74 -7.55 -3.65
C ILE A 222 14.13 -7.74 -4.26
N GLN A 223 14.40 -8.92 -4.81
CA GLN A 223 15.63 -9.20 -5.56
C GLN A 223 15.42 -8.83 -7.02
N ASN A 224 16.30 -7.97 -7.53
CA ASN A 224 16.41 -7.71 -8.96
C ASN A 224 16.94 -8.96 -9.67
N VAL A 225 16.37 -9.28 -10.81
CA VAL A 225 17.04 -10.10 -11.82
C VAL A 225 17.81 -9.12 -12.70
N GLN A 226 19.12 -9.00 -12.49
CA GLN A 226 19.99 -8.47 -13.54
C GLN A 226 20.04 -9.55 -14.63
N GLY A 227 19.87 -9.10 -15.89
CA GLY A 227 19.73 -9.96 -17.05
C GLY A 227 20.87 -10.94 -17.26
#